data_AF-A0A1D6WKY0-F1
#
_entry.id   AF-A0A1D6WKY0-F1
#
_cell.length_a   1.000
_cell.length_b   1.000
_cell.length_c   1.000
_cell.angle_alpha   90.00
_cell.angle_beta   90.00
_cell.angle_gamma   90.00
#
_symmetry.space_group_name_H-M   'P 1'
#
loop_
_entity.id
_entity.type
_entity.pdbx_description
1 polymer ?
#
loop_
_entity_poly.entity_id
_entity_poly.type
_entity_poly.pdbx_seq_one_letter_code
_entity_poly.pdbx_strand_id
1 'polypeptide(L)' 'FIILESLISKRMMLFKFNQSSLEWLNFYPPLDHSHLEIPLLIKNLNMKSILIK' A
#
# COMPACT_ATOMS: atom_id res chain seq x y z
N PHE A 1 -18.15 -11.32 18.24
CA PHE A 1 -19.33 -10.67 17.64
C PHE A 1 -18.93 -9.55 16.67
N ILE A 2 -18.27 -8.48 17.13
CA ILE A 2 -17.94 -7.28 16.33
C ILE A 2 -17.22 -7.59 15.00
N ILE A 3 -16.18 -8.44 15.03
CA ILE A 3 -15.39 -8.76 13.82
C ILE A 3 -16.19 -9.61 12.83
N LEU A 4 -16.95 -10.61 13.29
CA LEU A 4 -17.73 -11.47 12.38
C LEU A 4 -18.88 -10.69 11.72
N GLU A 5 -19.56 -9.84 12.48
CA GLU A 5 -20.65 -9.01 11.99
C GLU A 5 -20.15 -7.94 11.01
N SER A 6 -18.97 -7.36 11.24
CA SER A 6 -18.37 -6.41 10.29
C SER A 6 -17.98 -7.07 8.95
N LEU A 7 -17.50 -8.32 8.99
CA LEU A 7 -17.18 -9.10 7.79
C LEU A 7 -18.44 -9.48 6.99
N ILE A 8 -19.51 -9.91 7.68
CA ILE A 8 -20.78 -10.26 7.03
C ILE A 8 -21.42 -9.03 6.38
N SER A 9 -21.41 -7.89 7.07
CA SER A 9 -21.98 -6.62 6.56
C SER A 9 -21.05 -5.86 5.60
N LYS A 10 -19.83 -6.36 5.35
CA LYS A 10 -18.80 -5.74 4.48
C LYS A 10 -18.58 -4.25 4.78
N ARG A 11 -18.42 -3.91 6.06
CA ARG A 11 -18.28 -2.51 6.49
C ARG A 11 -17.08 -1.84 5.80
N MET A 12 -17.30 -0.65 5.24
CA MET A 12 -16.25 0.13 4.58
C MET A 12 -15.28 0.74 5.61
N MET A 13 -13.98 0.76 5.30
CA MET A 13 -13.00 1.47 6.13
C MET A 13 -13.17 2.97 5.98
N LEU A 14 -13.52 3.65 7.08
CA LEU A 14 -13.64 5.11 7.14
C LEU A 14 -12.28 5.81 7.30
N PHE A 15 -11.33 5.16 7.98
CA PHE A 15 -10.01 5.72 8.26
C PHE A 15 -8.95 4.68 7.90
N LYS A 16 -8.03 5.07 7.02
CA LYS A 16 -6.84 4.30 6.70
C LYS A 16 -5.67 4.88 7.50
N PHE A 17 -5.02 4.05 8.31
CA PHE A 17 -3.80 4.47 8.99
C PHE A 17 -2.70 4.71 7.94
N ASN A 18 -2.02 5.86 8.02
CA ASN A 18 -0.90 6.16 7.13
C ASN A 18 0.38 5.45 7.64
N GLN A 19 0.41 4.14 7.47
CA GLN A 19 1.55 3.30 7.81
C GLN A 19 2.62 3.37 6.73
N SER A 20 3.88 3.26 7.14
CA SER A 20 5.04 3.43 6.25
C SER A 20 5.35 2.19 5.40
N SER A 21 4.77 1.02 5.69
CA SER A 21 5.03 -0.19 4.90
C SER A 21 4.19 -0.24 3.62
N LEU A 22 4.79 -0.79 2.56
CA LEU A 22 4.21 -0.87 1.22
C LEU A 22 2.90 -1.69 1.16
N GLU A 23 2.71 -2.64 2.06
CA GLU A 23 1.49 -3.46 2.13
C GLU A 23 0.24 -2.61 2.33
N TRP A 24 0.33 -1.49 3.06
CA TRP A 24 -0.82 -0.60 3.25
C TRP A 24 -1.15 0.22 2.01
N LEU A 25 -0.26 0.31 1.01
CA LEU A 25 -0.57 0.95 -0.28
C LEU A 25 -1.27 -0.01 -1.25
N ASN A 26 -1.27 -1.31 -0.97
CA ASN A 26 -1.91 -2.30 -1.83
C ASN A 26 -3.44 -2.23 -1.79
N PHE A 27 -4.05 -2.84 -2.81
CA PHE A 27 -5.47 -3.10 -2.84
C PHE A 27 -5.89 -4.05 -1.71
N TYR A 28 -7.14 -3.90 -1.28
CA TYR A 28 -7.81 -4.82 -0.38
C TYR A 28 -9.10 -5.32 -1.04
N PRO A 29 -9.23 -6.61 -1.38
CA PRO A 29 -8.26 -7.69 -1.18
C PRO A 29 -7.00 -7.53 -2.06
N PRO A 30 -5.88 -8.16 -1.69
CA PRO A 30 -4.69 -8.20 -2.52
C PRO A 30 -4.94 -8.96 -3.83
N LEU A 31 -4.19 -8.60 -4.87
CA LEU A 31 -4.18 -9.34 -6.14
C LEU A 31 -3.52 -10.71 -5.94
N ASP A 32 -3.75 -11.65 -6.85
CA ASP A 32 -3.14 -13.00 -6.78
C ASP A 32 -1.61 -12.95 -6.66
N HIS A 33 -0.99 -11.95 -7.28
CA HIS A 33 0.46 -11.70 -7.24
C HIS A 33 0.83 -10.46 -6.40
N SER A 34 -0.06 -10.05 -5.50
CA SER A 34 0.05 -8.96 -4.51
C SER A 34 0.20 -7.53 -5.06
N HIS A 35 0.98 -7.31 -6.11
CA HIS A 35 1.28 -5.99 -6.67
C HIS A 35 1.24 -6.03 -8.21
N LEU A 36 0.78 -4.94 -8.83
CA LEU A 36 0.95 -4.74 -10.27
C LEU A 36 2.40 -4.35 -10.59
N GLU A 37 2.95 -3.44 -9.78
CA GLU A 37 4.30 -2.89 -9.94
C GLU A 37 4.89 -2.59 -8.55
N ILE A 38 6.21 -2.70 -8.43
CA ILE A 38 6.93 -2.43 -7.19
C ILE A 38 7.46 -0.99 -7.25
N PRO A 39 7.18 -0.13 -6.26
CA PRO A 39 7.67 1.24 -6.27
C PRO A 39 9.19 1.29 -6.13
N LEU A 40 9.82 2.18 -6.89
CA LEU A 40 11.27 2.39 -6.83
C LEU A 40 11.64 3.11 -5.53
N LEU A 41 12.45 2.46 -4.69
CA LEU A 41 13.02 3.07 -3.50
C LEU A 41 14.24 3.92 -3.89
N ILE A 42 14.04 5.24 -4.02
CA ILE A 42 15.15 6.17 -4.20
C ILE A 42 15.69 6.57 -2.82
N LYS A 43 16.78 5.94 -2.40
CA LYS A 43 17.58 6.44 -1.27
C LYS A 43 18.44 7.58 -1.78
N ASN A 44 18.17 8.80 -1.32
CA ASN A 44 18.91 9.99 -1.77
C ASN A 44 20.36 9.95 -1.25
N LEU A 45 21.24 9.36 -2.06
CA LEU A 45 22.68 9.45 -1.93
C LEU A 45 23.17 10.12 -3.22
N ASN A 46 23.11 11.45 -3.29
CA ASN A 46 23.66 12.27 -4.39
C ASN A 46 23.05 12.08 -5.81
N MET A 47 21.74 11.86 -5.94
CA MET A 47 21.07 11.77 -7.26
C MET A 47 20.77 13.15 -7.90
N LYS A 48 21.75 14.05 -7.99
CA LYS A 48 21.63 15.27 -8.82
C LYS A 48 22.19 15.11 -10.24
N SER A 49 22.99 14.08 -10.53
CA SER A 49 23.71 13.99 -11.82
C SER A 49 23.13 13.03 -12.86
N ILE A 50 22.17 12.16 -12.50
CA ILE A 50 21.73 11.06 -13.40
C ILE A 50 20.34 11.31 -14.01
N LEU A 51 19.51 12.20 -13.44
CA LEU A 51 18.16 12.47 -13.96
C LEU A 51 18.10 13.51 -15.10
N ILE A 52 19.25 13.97 -15.63
CA ILE A 52 19.33 14.95 -16.75
C ILE A 52 20.23 14.44 -17.90
N LYS A 53 20.32 13.12 -18.10
CA LYS A 53 20.83 12.55 -19.35
C LYS A 53 19.89 11.49 -19.85
#